data_AF-A0A2V9YGD5-F1
#
_entry.id   AF-A0A2V9YGD5-F1
#
_cell.length_a   1.000
_cell.length_b   1.000
_cell.length_c   1.000
_cell.angle_alpha   90.00
_cell.angle_beta   90.00
_cell.angle_gamma   90.00
#
_symmetry.space_group_name_H-M   'P 1'
#
loop_
_entity.id
_entity.type
_entity.pdbx_description
1 polymer ?
#
loop_
_entity_poly.entity_id
_entity_poly.type
_entity_poly.pdbx_seq_one_letter_code
_entity_poly.pdbx_strand_id
1 'polypeptide(L)' 'MNSGNAMTIQPARNISGAVRLPGDKSISHRYAMLATLAEGASRFENFSTGADCAST' A
#
# COMPACT_ATOMS: atom_id res chain seq x y z
N MET A 1 -8.13 16.22 19.25
CA MET A 1 -7.20 17.00 18.41
C MET A 1 -5.93 16.17 18.28
N ASN A 2 -5.74 15.47 17.16
CA ASN A 2 -4.62 14.55 17.01
C ASN A 2 -3.38 15.37 16.64
N SER A 3 -2.45 15.52 17.59
CA SER A 3 -1.14 16.12 17.34
C SER A 3 -0.43 15.31 16.27
N GLY A 4 -0.22 15.90 15.08
CA GLY A 4 0.55 15.29 14.02
C GLY A 4 1.94 14.97 14.53
N ASN A 5 2.35 13.70 14.45
CA ASN A 5 3.64 13.26 14.94
C ASN A 5 4.74 13.82 14.02
N ALA A 6 5.41 14.88 14.44
CA ALA A 6 6.52 15.47 13.69
C ALA A 6 7.78 14.64 13.90
N MET A 7 8.44 14.27 12.80
CA MET A 7 9.72 13.55 12.84
C MET A 7 10.80 14.43 12.17
N THR A 8 11.90 14.66 12.90
CA THR A 8 13.08 15.33 12.34
C THR A 8 14.00 14.28 11.71
N ILE A 9 14.20 14.38 10.40
CA ILE A 9 15.13 13.52 9.65
C ILE A 9 16.47 14.25 9.51
N GLN A 10 17.58 13.58 9.85
CA GLN A 10 18.94 14.09 9.64
C GLN A 10 19.46 13.68 8.26
N PRO A 11 20.26 14.53 7.56
CA PRO A 11 20.80 14.20 6.25
C PRO A 11 21.67 12.93 6.25
N ALA A 12 21.40 12.00 5.34
CA ALA A 12 22.26 10.85 5.09
C ALA A 12 23.34 11.20 4.04
N ARG A 13 24.58 10.73 4.24
CA ARG A 13 25.66 10.93 3.26
C ARG A 13 25.51 10.03 2.04
N ASN A 14 25.00 8.80 2.22
CA ASN A 14 24.66 7.86 1.16
C ASN A 14 23.54 6.91 1.64
N ILE A 15 22.87 6.25 0.70
CA ILE A 15 21.92 5.16 0.97
C ILE A 15 22.31 4.00 0.05
N SER A 16 22.47 2.80 0.62
CA SER A 16 22.79 1.59 -0.14
C SER A 16 22.02 0.39 0.44
N GLY A 17 21.60 -0.51 -0.43
CA GLY A 17 20.80 -1.68 -0.07
C GLY A 17 19.80 -2.05 -1.16
N ALA A 18 18.93 -3.01 -0.85
CA ALA A 18 17.82 -3.41 -1.69
C ALA A 18 16.51 -3.30 -0.90
N VAL A 19 15.43 -2.96 -1.58
CA VAL A 19 14.09 -2.93 -1.01
C VAL A 19 13.15 -3.75 -1.89
N ARG A 20 12.22 -4.46 -1.25
CA ARG A 20 11.10 -5.08 -1.95
C ARG A 20 9.95 -4.09 -1.98
N LEU A 21 9.49 -3.75 -3.19
CA LEU A 21 8.37 -2.84 -3.33
C LEU A 21 7.07 -3.51 -2.84
N PRO A 22 6.21 -2.79 -2.10
CA PRO A 22 4.88 -3.27 -1.78
C PRO A 22 4.00 -3.31 -3.04
N GLY A 23 2.78 -3.84 -2.90
CA GLY A 23 1.75 -3.70 -3.91
C GLY A 23 1.40 -2.24 -4.21
N ASP A 24 1.03 -1.94 -5.45
CA ASP A 24 0.58 -0.61 -5.84
C ASP A 24 -0.83 -0.34 -5.27
N LYS A 25 -1.00 0.79 -4.59
CA LYS A 25 -2.26 1.16 -3.93
C LYS A 25 -3.40 1.35 -4.93
N SER A 26 -3.14 2.06 -6.03
CA SER A 26 -4.18 2.42 -7.01
C SER A 26 -4.66 1.20 -7.80
N ILE A 27 -3.73 0.32 -8.17
CA ILE A 27 -4.02 -0.95 -8.85
C ILE A 27 -4.79 -1.85 -7.89
N SER A 28 -4.29 -2.06 -6.67
CA SER A 28 -4.94 -2.93 -5.68
C SER A 28 -6.37 -2.47 -5.38
N HIS A 29 -6.59 -1.17 -5.17
CA HIS A 29 -7.92 -0.63 -4.92
C HIS A 29 -8.88 -0.87 -6.11
N ARG A 30 -8.43 -0.64 -7.34
CA ARG A 30 -9.26 -0.91 -8.54
C ARG A 30 -9.56 -2.39 -8.72
N TYR A 31 -8.59 -3.28 -8.48
CA TYR A 31 -8.80 -4.72 -8.58
C TYR A 31 -9.77 -5.23 -7.51
N ALA A 32 -9.72 -4.70 -6.28
CA ALA A 32 -10.71 -5.01 -5.25
C ALA A 32 -12.12 -4.59 -5.69
N MET A 33 -12.28 -3.39 -6.25
CA MET A 33 -13.57 -2.95 -6.81
C MET A 33 -14.07 -3.89 -7.91
N LEU A 34 -13.21 -4.27 -8.86
CA LEU A 34 -13.58 -5.21 -9.92
C LEU A 34 -13.95 -6.60 -9.36
N ALA A 35 -13.26 -7.06 -8.32
CA ALA A 35 -13.57 -8.33 -7.66
C ALA A 35 -14.97 -8.35 -7.05
N THR A 36 -15.48 -7.20 -6.56
CA THR A 36 -16.85 -7.13 -6.03
C THR A 36 -17.93 -7.40 -7.10
N LEU A 37 -17.59 -7.22 -8.37
CA LEU A 37 -18.48 -7.49 -9.50
C LEU A 37 -18.32 -8.90 -10.07
N ALA A 38 -17.26 -9.61 -9.69
CA ALA A 38 -16.95 -10.93 -10.23
C ALA A 38 -17.77 -12.02 -9.52
N GLU A 39 -18.19 -13.04 -10.26
CA GLU A 39 -18.73 -14.25 -9.68
C GLU A 39 -17.60 -15.16 -9.16
N GLY A 40 -17.75 -15.66 -7.94
CA GLY A 40 -16.77 -16.54 -7.31
C GLY A 40 -15.62 -15.79 -6.61
N ALA A 41 -14.56 -16.53 -6.28
CA ALA A 41 -13.44 -16.01 -5.49
C ALA A 41 -12.33 -15.41 -6.37
N SER A 42 -11.97 -14.15 -6.10
CA SER A 42 -10.78 -13.52 -6.68
C SER A 42 -9.57 -13.69 -5.75
N ARG A 43 -8.39 -13.99 -6.31
CA ARG A 43 -7.13 -14.11 -5.57
C ARG A 43 -6.09 -13.15 -6.15
N PHE A 44 -5.55 -12.28 -5.31
CA PHE A 44 -4.54 -11.31 -5.69
C PHE A 44 -3.22 -11.58 -4.95
N GLU A 45 -2.10 -11.41 -5.64
CA GLU A 45 -0.76 -11.51 -5.07
C GLU A 45 -0.10 -10.13 -5.05
N ASN A 46 0.76 -9.89 -4.04
CA ASN A 46 1.37 -8.57 -3.81
C ASN A 46 0.33 -7.43 -3.76
N PHE A 47 -0.82 -7.68 -3.12
CA PHE A 47 -1.85 -6.67 -2.89
C PHE A 47 -1.35 -5.61 -1.90
N SER A 48 -1.65 -4.34 -2.16
CA SER A 48 -1.21 -3.22 -1.33
C SER A 48 -1.68 -3.38 0.12
N THR A 49 -0.76 -3.19 1.07
CA THR A 49 -1.03 -3.20 2.51
C THR A 49 -1.44 -1.83 3.04
N GLY A 50 -1.68 -0.85 2.16
CA GLY A 50 -2.17 0.48 2.57
C GLY A 50 -3.58 0.40 3.17
N ALA A 51 -3.86 1.23 4.18
CA ALA A 51 -5.13 1.23 4.91
C ALA A 51 -6.37 1.38 3.99
N ASP A 52 -6.24 2.15 2.90
CA ASP A 52 -7.30 2.30 1.92
C ASP A 52 -7.65 0.96 1.26
N CYS A 53 -6.65 0.18 0.87
CA CYS A 53 -6.84 -1.12 0.24
C CYS A 53 -7.36 -2.17 1.23
N ALA A 54 -7.05 -2.04 2.53
CA ALA A 54 -7.61 -2.89 3.58
C ALA A 54 -9.09 -2.57 3.89
N SER A 55 -9.58 -1.41 3.47
CA SER A 55 -10.96 -0.93 3.71
C SER A 55 -11.85 -1.00 2.47
N THR A 56 -11.40 -1.67 1.40
CA THR A 56 -12.09 -1.82 0.10
C THR A 56 -12.58 -3.25 -0.05
#